data_AF-A0A1F3WKH9-F1
#
_entry.id   AF-A0A1F3WKH9-F1
#
_cell.length_a   1.000
_cell.length_b   1.000
_cell.length_c   1.000
_cell.angle_alpha   90.00
_cell.angle_beta   90.00
_cell.angle_gamma   90.00
#
_symmetry.space_group_name_H-M   'P 1'
#
loop_
_entity.id
_entity.type
_entity.pdbx_description
1 polymer ?
#
loop_
_entity_poly.entity_id
_entity_poly.type
_entity_poly.pdbx_seq_one_letter_code
_entity_poly.pdbx_strand_id
1 'polypeptide(L)'
;MKVDLIKVISKELIFKNPKDFMSNDILTQNLVTEELEILLKFFPHGIIALDFETTGLSPLVDKIIEISAIKVTPEGITTFNELINPQIDIPAITTNIHHITDLMVKDSKTLDRVLPSFIDFLSDLPLIAHNAQFDMGFLMYNTHHLKLEIPQCNVFCSCKLARKIFKESANHKLKTVADTLGIEIKNHHRALDDAYASLRIFAKGLLRKNHTVNLDDVLKDANVFHLKNFNNMEDMIIPEHLKALEEKVKNQNFIEIKYAGGSHGKNFRPVHALSLLPLPGGNVLYGKCLLSDIYKSFLLKKITEWRDASNEVLLPILKKTDG
;
A
#
# COMPACT_ATOMS: atom_id res chain seq x y z
N MET A 1 -3.37 18.25 43.73
CA MET A 1 -2.02 17.67 43.65
C MET A 1 -1.89 16.99 42.28
N LYS A 2 -1.62 17.79 41.23
CA LYS A 2 -1.40 17.31 39.86
C LYS A 2 0.08 16.97 39.77
N VAL A 3 0.41 15.68 39.76
CA VAL A 3 1.76 15.23 39.46
C VAL A 3 1.95 15.43 37.96
N ASP A 4 2.89 16.29 37.58
CA ASP A 4 3.28 16.56 36.20
C ASP A 4 3.69 15.24 35.50
N LEU A 5 2.77 14.65 34.73
CA LEU A 5 3.04 13.47 33.91
C LEU A 5 4.21 13.70 32.94
N ILE A 6 4.44 14.96 32.55
CA ILE A 6 5.55 15.41 31.69
C ILE A 6 6.92 15.24 32.38
N LYS A 7 6.99 15.30 33.71
CA LYS A 7 8.25 15.10 34.46
C LYS A 7 8.55 13.64 34.78
N VAL A 8 7.54 12.76 34.73
CA VAL A 8 7.73 11.33 34.93
C VAL A 8 8.23 10.66 33.64
N ILE A 9 7.75 11.10 32.48
CA ILE A 9 8.18 10.57 31.17
C ILE A 9 9.63 10.98 30.84
N SER A 10 10.13 12.10 31.36
CA SER A 10 11.47 12.60 31.05
C SER A 10 12.63 11.98 31.84
N LYS A 11 12.35 11.11 32.82
CA LYS A 11 13.40 10.51 33.68
C LYS A 11 13.65 9.01 33.47
N GLU A 12 12.79 8.29 32.75
CA GLU A 12 12.96 6.84 32.53
C GLU A 12 13.19 6.43 31.07
N LEU A 13 13.06 7.34 30.10
CA LEU A 13 13.55 7.11 28.74
C LEU A 13 14.90 7.81 28.55
N ILE A 14 15.96 7.15 29.01
CA ILE A 14 17.31 7.45 28.52
C ILE A 14 17.33 7.02 27.05
N PHE A 15 16.90 7.90 26.14
CA PHE A 15 17.19 7.72 24.73
C PHE A 15 18.71 7.66 24.61
N LYS A 16 19.24 6.53 24.12
CA LYS A 16 20.62 6.48 23.62
C LYS A 16 20.77 7.58 22.55
N ASN A 17 21.98 8.08 22.36
CA ASN A 17 22.21 9.15 21.39
C ASN A 17 21.67 8.69 20.02
N PRO A 18 20.90 9.48 19.24
CA PRO A 18 20.41 9.07 17.92
C PRO A 18 21.50 8.51 16.98
N LYS A 19 22.76 8.91 17.20
CA LYS A 19 23.95 8.39 16.51
C LYS A 19 24.30 6.93 16.84
N ASP A 20 23.80 6.40 17.94
CA ASP A 20 24.07 5.03 18.40
C ASP A 20 23.09 4.00 17.79
N PHE A 21 22.07 4.46 17.04
CA PHE A 21 21.05 3.63 16.37
C PHE A 21 21.32 3.42 14.86
N MET A 22 22.50 3.79 14.39
CA MET A 22 22.85 3.75 12.97
C MET A 22 23.15 2.31 12.54
N SER A 23 22.28 1.73 11.73
CA SER A 23 22.68 0.63 10.84
C SER A 23 23.69 1.16 9.80
N ASN A 24 24.54 0.28 9.24
CA ASN A 24 25.51 0.67 8.20
C ASN A 24 24.88 1.11 6.87
N ASP A 25 23.54 1.11 6.75
CA ASP A 25 22.84 1.56 5.55
C ASP A 25 22.58 3.08 5.57
N ILE A 26 23.14 3.76 4.56
CA ILE A 26 23.09 5.21 4.29
C ILE A 26 21.65 5.78 4.32
N LEU A 27 20.64 4.96 4.03
CA LEU A 27 19.22 5.36 4.03
C LEU A 27 18.70 5.68 5.45
N THR A 28 19.16 4.96 6.48
CA THR A 28 18.73 5.18 7.87
C THR A 28 19.37 6.41 8.50
N GLN A 29 20.45 6.93 7.90
CA GLN A 29 21.19 8.09 8.41
C GLN A 29 20.46 9.44 8.18
N ASN A 30 19.42 9.44 7.35
CA ASN A 30 18.71 10.65 6.92
C ASN A 30 17.32 10.82 7.54
N LEU A 31 16.84 9.88 8.37
CA LEU A 31 15.66 10.13 9.19
C LEU A 31 16.04 11.20 10.22
N VAL A 32 15.38 12.35 10.13
CA VAL A 32 15.68 13.49 11.00
C VAL A 32 15.23 13.15 12.42
N THR A 33 16.00 13.55 13.44
CA THR A 33 15.69 13.26 14.85
C THR A 33 14.23 13.53 15.22
N GLU A 34 13.67 14.67 14.77
CA GLU A 34 12.28 15.04 15.01
C GLU A 34 11.26 14.05 14.41
N GLU A 35 11.57 13.47 13.24
CA GLU A 35 10.73 12.47 12.57
C GLU A 35 10.72 11.15 13.37
N LEU A 36 11.84 10.76 13.97
CA LEU A 36 11.90 9.58 14.85
C LEU A 36 11.17 9.82 16.17
N GLU A 37 11.40 10.97 16.79
CA GLU A 37 10.76 11.36 18.05
C GLU A 37 9.24 11.39 17.91
N ILE A 38 8.71 11.98 16.82
CA ILE A 38 7.26 12.03 16.61
C ILE A 38 6.70 10.62 16.35
N LEU A 39 7.41 9.76 15.61
CA LEU A 39 6.93 8.40 15.36
C LEU A 39 6.87 7.63 16.68
N LEU A 40 7.94 7.63 17.48
CA LEU A 40 7.97 6.91 18.76
C LEU A 40 7.06 7.53 19.83
N LYS A 41 6.77 8.83 19.75
CA LYS A 41 5.74 9.46 20.59
C LYS A 41 4.35 8.86 20.33
N PHE A 42 4.02 8.58 19.07
CA PHE A 42 2.71 8.02 18.69
C PHE A 42 2.69 6.49 18.74
N PHE A 43 3.83 5.85 18.53
CA PHE A 43 4.01 4.40 18.47
C PHE A 43 5.15 3.99 19.40
N PRO A 44 4.91 3.97 20.72
CA PRO A 44 5.97 3.75 21.71
C PRO A 44 6.63 2.37 21.63
N HIS A 45 5.97 1.39 21.02
CA HIS A 45 6.52 0.04 20.76
C HIS A 45 7.12 -0.11 19.35
N GLY A 46 6.97 0.90 18.51
CA GLY A 46 7.48 0.92 17.14
C GLY A 46 6.41 0.88 16.07
N ILE A 47 6.86 1.10 14.83
CA ILE A 47 6.04 1.17 13.62
C ILE A 47 6.86 0.73 12.42
N ILE A 48 6.19 0.16 11.42
CA ILE A 48 6.83 -0.37 10.22
C ILE A 48 6.26 0.34 9.00
N ALA A 49 7.12 0.88 8.15
CA ALA A 49 6.74 1.24 6.79
C ALA A 49 7.17 0.14 5.83
N LEU A 50 6.35 -0.18 4.83
CA LEU A 50 6.65 -1.18 3.83
C LEU A 50 6.17 -0.75 2.45
N ASP A 51 6.69 -1.43 1.45
CA ASP A 51 6.34 -1.29 0.04
C ASP A 51 6.68 -2.59 -0.70
N PHE A 52 5.87 -2.95 -1.71
CA PHE A 52 6.11 -4.14 -2.56
C PHE A 52 6.22 -3.76 -4.03
N GLU A 53 7.18 -4.37 -4.72
CA GLU A 53 7.17 -4.41 -6.18
C GLU A 53 6.54 -5.71 -6.68
N THR A 54 5.83 -5.64 -7.80
CA THR A 54 4.96 -6.72 -8.28
C THR A 54 4.97 -6.82 -9.81
N THR A 55 4.58 -7.99 -10.34
CA THR A 55 4.47 -8.23 -11.80
C THR A 55 3.27 -7.52 -12.44
N GLY A 56 2.40 -6.91 -11.64
CA GLY A 56 1.17 -6.26 -12.12
C GLY A 56 0.35 -5.74 -10.94
N LEU A 57 -0.89 -5.32 -11.20
CA LEU A 57 -1.66 -4.53 -10.23
C LEU A 57 -2.55 -5.36 -9.31
N SER A 58 -2.66 -6.67 -9.51
CA SER A 58 -3.71 -7.49 -8.91
C SER A 58 -3.19 -8.69 -8.12
N PRO A 59 -3.35 -8.72 -6.78
CA PRO A 59 -2.94 -9.84 -5.94
C PRO A 59 -3.46 -11.21 -6.36
N LEU A 60 -4.63 -11.26 -7.02
CA LEU A 60 -5.27 -12.51 -7.39
C LEU A 60 -4.65 -13.15 -8.64
N VAL A 61 -3.91 -12.38 -9.46
CA VAL A 61 -3.33 -12.87 -10.73
C VAL A 61 -1.85 -12.55 -10.91
N ASP A 62 -1.32 -11.58 -10.17
CA ASP A 62 0.06 -11.11 -10.21
C ASP A 62 0.88 -11.60 -9.01
N LYS A 63 2.21 -11.48 -9.11
CA LYS A 63 3.17 -11.96 -8.09
C LYS A 63 3.98 -10.82 -7.50
N ILE A 64 4.38 -10.98 -6.24
CA ILE A 64 5.34 -10.10 -5.56
C ILE A 64 6.75 -10.47 -6.03
N ILE A 65 7.58 -9.47 -6.32
CA ILE A 65 8.97 -9.63 -6.79
C ILE A 65 10.00 -8.90 -5.91
N GLU A 66 9.58 -7.95 -5.08
CA GLU A 66 10.41 -7.34 -4.03
C GLU A 66 9.52 -7.07 -2.81
N ILE A 67 10.04 -7.36 -1.63
CA ILE A 67 9.44 -6.95 -0.35
C ILE A 67 10.47 -6.11 0.40
N SER A 68 10.09 -4.88 0.75
CA SER A 68 10.92 -4.04 1.62
C SER A 68 10.11 -3.49 2.79
N ALA A 69 10.77 -3.37 3.94
CA ALA A 69 10.22 -2.71 5.10
C ALA A 69 11.28 -2.04 5.96
N ILE A 70 10.89 -0.97 6.64
CA ILE A 70 11.68 -0.21 7.61
C ILE A 70 10.91 -0.19 8.91
N LYS A 71 11.47 -0.83 9.93
CA LYS A 71 10.93 -0.89 11.28
C LYS A 71 11.67 0.10 12.16
N VAL A 72 10.92 1.00 12.78
CA VAL A 72 11.41 1.96 13.78
C VAL A 72 10.91 1.53 15.14
N THR A 73 11.81 1.35 16.10
CA THR A 73 11.53 0.96 17.49
C THR A 73 12.35 1.81 18.47
N PRO A 74 12.06 1.78 19.78
CA PRO A 74 12.93 2.38 20.78
C PRO A 74 14.37 1.82 20.77
N GLU A 75 14.53 0.57 20.31
CA GLU A 75 15.81 -0.12 20.18
C GLU A 75 16.59 0.28 18.91
N GLY A 76 15.95 0.97 17.97
CA GLY A 76 16.56 1.48 16.75
C GLY A 76 15.77 1.18 15.48
N ILE A 77 16.46 1.32 14.35
CA ILE A 77 15.91 1.11 13.01
C ILE A 77 16.46 -0.20 12.45
N THR A 78 15.56 -1.05 11.93
CA THR A 78 15.93 -2.28 11.21
C THR A 78 15.19 -2.35 9.88
N THR A 79 15.79 -3.03 8.91
CA THR A 79 15.23 -3.16 7.56
C THR A 79 15.02 -4.63 7.21
N PHE A 80 14.02 -4.88 6.37
CA PHE A 80 13.82 -6.12 5.65
C PHE A 80 13.84 -5.77 4.16
N ASN A 81 14.60 -6.50 3.35
CA ASN A 81 14.66 -6.27 1.91
C ASN A 81 15.03 -7.57 1.19
N GLU A 82 14.10 -8.13 0.42
CA GLU A 82 14.30 -9.38 -0.32
C GLU A 82 13.73 -9.25 -1.73
N LEU A 83 14.54 -9.59 -2.74
CA LEU A 83 14.05 -9.91 -4.08
C LEU A 83 13.46 -11.31 -4.07
N ILE A 84 12.39 -11.51 -4.84
CA ILE A 84 11.60 -12.74 -4.84
C ILE A 84 11.50 -13.28 -6.26
N ASN A 85 11.76 -14.57 -6.42
CA ASN A 85 11.49 -15.28 -7.67
C ASN A 85 9.97 -15.50 -7.80
N PRO A 86 9.28 -14.87 -8.77
CA PRO A 86 7.83 -15.01 -8.93
C PRO A 86 7.41 -16.30 -9.64
N GLN A 87 8.37 -17.10 -10.14
CA GLN A 87 8.17 -18.32 -10.92
C GLN A 87 7.36 -18.12 -12.21
N ILE A 88 7.34 -16.89 -12.71
CA ILE A 88 6.78 -16.47 -14.00
C ILE A 88 7.68 -15.39 -14.59
N ASP A 89 7.57 -15.14 -15.90
CA ASP A 89 8.28 -14.02 -16.51
C ASP A 89 7.71 -12.69 -16.02
N ILE A 90 8.59 -11.73 -15.69
CA ILE A 90 8.20 -10.38 -15.28
C ILE A 90 7.80 -9.58 -16.54
N PRO A 91 6.57 -9.02 -16.58
CA PRO A 91 6.16 -8.20 -17.72
C PRO A 91 7.09 -7.00 -17.97
N ALA A 92 7.38 -6.71 -19.23
CA ALA A 92 8.23 -5.57 -19.61
C ALA A 92 7.66 -4.23 -19.10
N ILE A 93 6.33 -4.10 -19.03
CA ILE A 93 5.68 -2.88 -18.54
C ILE A 93 6.01 -2.58 -17.08
N THR A 94 6.07 -3.58 -16.21
CA THR A 94 6.44 -3.40 -14.80
C THR A 94 7.96 -3.29 -14.65
N THR A 95 8.72 -4.07 -15.43
CA THR A 95 10.19 -3.94 -15.52
C THR A 95 10.64 -2.51 -15.86
N ASN A 96 9.92 -1.82 -16.74
CA ASN A 96 10.20 -0.42 -17.08
C ASN A 96 9.91 0.58 -15.94
N ILE A 97 9.12 0.17 -14.95
CA ILE A 97 8.77 0.98 -13.77
C ILE A 97 9.79 0.74 -12.67
N HIS A 98 9.93 -0.51 -12.21
CA HIS A 98 10.75 -0.85 -11.03
C HIS A 98 12.17 -1.31 -11.35
N HIS A 99 12.50 -1.49 -12.63
CA HIS A 99 13.84 -1.88 -13.11
C HIS A 99 14.34 -3.25 -12.59
N ILE A 100 13.44 -4.09 -12.09
CA ILE A 100 13.73 -5.46 -11.65
C ILE A 100 13.53 -6.37 -12.85
N THR A 101 14.57 -7.13 -13.19
CA THR A 101 14.56 -8.03 -14.36
C THR A 101 14.50 -9.49 -13.92
N ASP A 102 14.10 -10.39 -14.83
CA ASP A 102 14.10 -11.84 -14.57
C ASP A 102 15.49 -12.34 -14.10
N LEU A 103 16.56 -11.77 -14.65
CA LEU A 103 17.94 -12.11 -14.26
C LEU A 103 18.25 -11.78 -12.81
N MET A 104 17.67 -10.70 -12.27
CA MET A 104 17.90 -10.30 -10.87
C MET A 104 17.20 -11.23 -9.88
N VAL A 105 16.05 -11.80 -10.26
CA VAL A 105 15.22 -12.62 -9.36
C VAL A 105 15.35 -14.12 -9.60
N LYS A 106 16.01 -14.55 -10.68
CA LYS A 106 16.10 -15.95 -11.09
C LYS A 106 16.56 -16.88 -9.96
N ASP A 107 17.60 -16.48 -9.23
CA ASP A 107 18.21 -17.27 -8.16
C ASP A 107 17.74 -16.84 -6.75
N SER A 108 16.80 -15.89 -6.68
CA SER A 108 16.18 -15.45 -5.44
C SER A 108 15.25 -16.50 -4.85
N LYS A 109 14.97 -16.38 -3.55
CA LYS A 109 13.99 -17.23 -2.86
C LYS A 109 12.58 -17.00 -3.43
N THR A 110 11.74 -18.03 -3.41
CA THR A 110 10.32 -17.91 -3.75
C THR A 110 9.53 -17.30 -2.59
N LEU A 111 8.33 -16.78 -2.88
CA LEU A 111 7.52 -16.07 -1.88
C LEU A 111 7.17 -16.94 -0.67
N ASP A 112 6.91 -18.25 -0.86
CA ASP A 112 6.63 -19.20 0.24
C ASP A 112 7.79 -19.34 1.23
N ARG A 113 9.01 -18.98 0.82
CA ARG A 113 10.20 -18.98 1.67
C ARG A 113 10.47 -17.64 2.33
N VAL A 114 10.11 -16.54 1.66
CA VAL A 114 10.34 -15.17 2.16
C VAL A 114 9.23 -14.74 3.11
N LEU A 115 7.96 -14.99 2.74
CA LEU A 115 6.81 -14.44 3.44
C LEU A 115 6.73 -14.82 4.93
N PRO A 116 7.02 -16.07 5.37
CA PRO A 116 7.02 -16.40 6.80
C PRO A 116 7.99 -15.53 7.60
N SER A 117 9.23 -15.37 7.12
CA SER A 117 10.22 -14.52 7.78
C SER A 117 9.84 -13.03 7.76
N PHE A 118 9.11 -12.60 6.72
CA PHE A 118 8.58 -11.25 6.65
C PHE A 118 7.46 -11.02 7.68
N ILE A 119 6.54 -11.97 7.84
CA ILE A 119 5.49 -11.92 8.89
C ILE A 119 6.12 -11.86 10.28
N ASP A 120 7.13 -12.70 10.55
CA ASP A 120 7.88 -12.66 11.81
C ASP A 120 8.56 -11.29 12.02
N PHE A 121 9.10 -10.70 10.94
CA PHE A 121 9.64 -9.35 10.97
C PHE A 121 8.56 -8.32 11.27
N LEU A 122 7.34 -8.44 10.74
CA LEU A 122 6.26 -7.48 11.03
C LEU A 122 5.83 -7.53 12.50
N SER A 123 5.78 -8.73 13.10
CA SER A 123 5.15 -8.94 14.41
C SER A 123 3.73 -8.34 14.42
N ASP A 124 3.26 -7.80 15.55
CA ASP A 124 1.98 -7.09 15.64
C ASP A 124 2.15 -5.55 15.63
N LEU A 125 3.28 -5.05 15.11
CA LEU A 125 3.52 -3.62 15.02
C LEU A 125 2.60 -2.96 13.98
N PRO A 126 2.15 -1.73 14.21
CA PRO A 126 1.37 -1.00 13.20
C PRO A 126 2.15 -0.80 11.90
N LEU A 127 1.43 -0.80 10.78
CA LEU A 127 2.01 -0.73 9.44
C LEU A 127 1.66 0.59 8.76
N ILE A 128 2.59 1.09 7.95
CA ILE A 128 2.43 2.23 7.06
C ILE A 128 2.75 1.76 5.64
N ALA A 129 1.88 2.07 4.69
CA ALA A 129 2.21 1.96 3.27
C ALA A 129 1.62 3.15 2.51
N HIS A 130 2.19 3.49 1.35
CA HIS A 130 1.64 4.54 0.51
C HIS A 130 0.60 3.92 -0.42
N ASN A 131 -0.65 4.37 -0.34
CA ASN A 131 -1.77 3.67 -0.99
C ASN A 131 -1.94 2.23 -0.47
N ALA A 132 -1.84 2.06 0.86
CA ALA A 132 -1.76 0.79 1.58
C ALA A 132 -2.76 -0.33 1.22
N GLN A 133 -3.89 -0.03 0.59
CA GLN A 133 -4.81 -1.07 0.11
C GLN A 133 -4.13 -2.02 -0.90
N PHE A 134 -3.18 -1.50 -1.68
CA PHE A 134 -2.43 -2.26 -2.66
C PHE A 134 -1.53 -3.31 -2.01
N ASP A 135 -0.56 -2.88 -1.21
CA ASP A 135 0.41 -3.76 -0.54
C ASP A 135 -0.29 -4.74 0.39
N MET A 136 -1.29 -4.27 1.15
CA MET A 136 -2.05 -5.14 2.04
C MET A 136 -2.91 -6.13 1.26
N GLY A 137 -3.39 -5.79 0.07
CA GLY A 137 -4.07 -6.75 -0.80
C GLY A 137 -3.17 -7.92 -1.15
N PHE A 138 -1.91 -7.64 -1.54
CA PHE A 138 -0.89 -8.65 -1.83
C PHE A 138 -0.50 -9.45 -0.59
N LEU A 139 -0.23 -8.77 0.53
CA LEU A 139 0.13 -9.41 1.80
C LEU A 139 -0.97 -10.39 2.22
N MET A 140 -2.21 -9.89 2.29
CA MET A 140 -3.33 -10.67 2.79
C MET A 140 -3.67 -11.84 1.90
N TYR A 141 -3.69 -11.65 0.57
CA TYR A 141 -3.92 -12.76 -0.37
C TYR A 141 -2.90 -13.89 -0.16
N ASN A 142 -1.61 -13.55 -0.10
CA ASN A 142 -0.56 -14.56 0.00
C ASN A 142 -0.48 -15.20 1.39
N THR A 143 -0.74 -14.45 2.47
CA THR A 143 -0.86 -15.00 3.83
C THR A 143 -1.97 -16.04 3.92
N HIS A 144 -3.15 -15.78 3.34
CA HIS A 144 -4.24 -16.77 3.28
C HIS A 144 -3.90 -17.97 2.39
N HIS A 145 -3.34 -17.72 1.21
CA HIS A 145 -2.95 -18.79 0.29
C HIS A 145 -1.95 -19.77 0.91
N LEU A 146 -0.97 -19.22 1.64
CA LEU A 146 0.06 -19.98 2.34
C LEU A 146 -0.35 -20.43 3.75
N LYS A 147 -1.58 -20.12 4.18
CA LYS A 147 -2.14 -20.47 5.51
C LYS A 147 -1.26 -19.98 6.68
N LEU A 148 -0.69 -18.80 6.53
CA LEU A 148 0.09 -18.12 7.56
C LEU A 148 -0.83 -17.34 8.50
N GLU A 149 -0.38 -17.13 9.74
CA GLU A 149 -1.11 -16.29 10.68
C GLU A 149 -1.05 -14.81 10.26
N ILE A 150 -2.18 -14.13 10.42
CA ILE A 150 -2.34 -12.73 10.03
C ILE A 150 -1.89 -11.84 11.21
N PRO A 151 -0.96 -10.90 11.00
CA PRO A 151 -0.58 -9.92 12.01
C PRO A 151 -1.80 -9.16 12.56
N GLN A 152 -1.86 -8.97 13.88
CA GLN A 152 -2.96 -8.30 14.56
C GLN A 152 -2.69 -6.81 14.73
N CYS A 153 -2.47 -6.11 13.62
CA CYS A 153 -2.08 -4.71 13.66
C CYS A 153 -3.00 -3.78 12.84
N ASN A 154 -2.88 -2.49 13.17
CA ASN A 154 -3.51 -1.40 12.44
C ASN A 154 -2.67 -1.00 11.23
N VAL A 155 -3.35 -0.70 10.12
CA VAL A 155 -2.71 -0.18 8.91
C VAL A 155 -3.05 1.29 8.71
N PHE A 156 -2.02 2.08 8.48
CA PHE A 156 -2.08 3.49 8.16
C PHE A 156 -1.64 3.74 6.72
N CYS A 157 -2.26 4.72 6.07
CA CYS A 157 -1.93 5.10 4.70
C CYS A 157 -1.36 6.52 4.62
N SER A 158 -0.08 6.63 4.25
CA SER A 158 0.59 7.92 4.10
C SER A 158 -0.06 8.78 3.00
N CYS A 159 -0.56 8.19 1.91
CA CYS A 159 -1.34 8.89 0.88
C CYS A 159 -2.65 9.48 1.43
N LYS A 160 -3.37 8.74 2.27
CA LYS A 160 -4.64 9.19 2.87
C LYS A 160 -4.40 10.36 3.81
N LEU A 161 -3.35 10.26 4.64
CA LEU A 161 -2.92 11.35 5.51
C LEU A 161 -2.49 12.58 4.69
N ALA A 162 -1.67 12.37 3.65
CA ALA A 162 -1.19 13.42 2.77
C ALA A 162 -2.34 14.18 2.12
N ARG A 163 -3.37 13.48 1.62
CA ARG A 163 -4.59 14.10 1.05
C ARG A 163 -5.29 15.05 1.98
N LYS A 164 -5.18 14.86 3.29
CA LYS A 164 -5.81 15.75 4.28
C LYS A 164 -4.90 16.90 4.70
N ILE A 165 -3.60 16.67 4.73
CA ILE A 165 -2.63 17.63 5.29
C ILE A 165 -1.96 18.49 4.22
N PHE A 166 -1.46 17.87 3.16
CA PHE A 166 -0.61 18.49 2.15
C PHE A 166 -1.42 18.93 0.93
N LYS A 167 -2.38 19.85 1.15
CA LYS A 167 -3.30 20.33 0.10
C LYS A 167 -2.60 21.07 -1.03
N GLU A 168 -1.39 21.55 -0.78
CA GLU A 168 -0.51 22.18 -1.75
C GLU A 168 0.10 21.21 -2.77
N SER A 169 0.10 19.90 -2.50
CA SER A 169 0.64 18.90 -3.42
C SER A 169 -0.27 18.74 -4.64
N ALA A 170 0.30 18.87 -5.85
CA ALA A 170 -0.46 18.84 -7.11
C ALA A 170 -1.28 17.56 -7.29
N ASN A 171 -0.73 16.44 -6.82
CA ASN A 171 -1.44 15.20 -6.62
C ASN A 171 -0.86 14.49 -5.39
N HIS A 172 -1.35 13.29 -5.07
CA HIS A 172 -0.94 12.57 -3.87
C HIS A 172 -0.28 11.23 -4.18
N LYS A 173 0.40 11.14 -5.34
CA LYS A 173 1.35 10.05 -5.62
C LYS A 173 2.59 10.22 -4.74
N LEU A 174 3.25 9.12 -4.40
CA LEU A 174 4.38 9.10 -3.47
C LEU A 174 5.44 10.13 -3.85
N LYS A 175 5.95 10.05 -5.08
CA LYS A 175 6.98 10.97 -5.60
C LYS A 175 6.57 12.43 -5.52
N THR A 176 5.35 12.77 -5.94
CA THR A 176 4.86 14.16 -5.92
C THR A 176 4.77 14.72 -4.50
N VAL A 177 4.32 13.92 -3.54
CA VAL A 177 4.26 14.36 -2.13
C VAL A 177 5.66 14.45 -1.54
N ALA A 178 6.54 13.49 -1.84
CA ALA A 178 7.93 13.52 -1.41
C ALA A 178 8.65 14.78 -1.90
N ASP A 179 8.55 15.10 -3.19
CA ASP A 179 9.13 16.30 -3.79
C ASP A 179 8.58 17.58 -3.14
N THR A 180 7.26 17.64 -2.90
CA THR A 180 6.61 18.77 -2.20
C THR A 180 7.17 18.99 -0.79
N LEU A 181 7.58 17.90 -0.12
CA LEU A 181 8.10 17.93 1.25
C LEU A 181 9.63 17.97 1.33
N GLY A 182 10.32 18.06 0.19
CA GLY A 182 11.79 18.01 0.12
C GLY A 182 12.37 16.68 0.58
N ILE A 183 11.64 15.58 0.42
CA ILE A 183 12.12 14.22 0.69
C ILE A 183 12.78 13.70 -0.59
N GLU A 184 14.08 13.45 -0.53
CA GLU A 184 14.81 12.84 -1.63
C GLU A 184 14.48 11.36 -1.74
N ILE A 185 14.05 10.92 -2.93
CA ILE A 185 13.90 9.51 -3.31
C ILE A 185 14.98 9.25 -4.36
N LYS A 186 15.98 8.43 -4.00
CA LYS A 186 17.14 8.17 -4.85
C LYS A 186 16.78 7.27 -6.03
N ASN A 187 16.09 6.17 -5.76
CA ASN A 187 15.62 5.22 -6.76
C ASN A 187 14.11 5.03 -6.57
N HIS A 188 13.32 5.87 -7.22
CA HIS A 188 11.87 5.66 -7.22
C HIS A 188 11.54 4.31 -7.87
N HIS A 189 10.58 3.56 -7.32
CA HIS A 189 10.27 2.17 -7.69
C HIS A 189 11.34 1.14 -7.29
N ARG A 190 12.09 1.47 -6.24
CA ARG A 190 12.75 0.48 -5.39
C ARG A 190 12.02 0.46 -4.07
N ALA A 191 11.52 -0.71 -3.68
CA ALA A 191 10.59 -0.82 -2.57
C ALA A 191 11.17 -0.25 -1.26
N LEU A 192 12.47 -0.37 -1.01
CA LEU A 192 13.07 0.19 0.22
C LEU A 192 13.07 1.73 0.24
N ASP A 193 13.35 2.37 -0.89
CA ASP A 193 13.35 3.83 -1.02
C ASP A 193 11.92 4.38 -0.92
N ASP A 194 10.94 3.65 -1.48
CA ASP A 194 9.54 4.03 -1.45
C ASP A 194 8.90 3.81 -0.06
N ALA A 195 9.24 2.72 0.64
CA ALA A 195 8.89 2.49 2.05
C ALA A 195 9.46 3.61 2.95
N TYR A 196 10.71 4.01 2.72
CA TYR A 196 11.36 5.12 3.41
C TYR A 196 10.62 6.44 3.17
N ALA A 197 10.30 6.77 1.92
CA ALA A 197 9.56 7.97 1.58
C ALA A 197 8.17 7.98 2.24
N SER A 198 7.47 6.85 2.23
CA SER A 198 6.17 6.68 2.87
C SER A 198 6.23 6.95 4.38
N LEU A 199 7.24 6.41 5.07
CA LEU A 199 7.49 6.64 6.50
C LEU A 199 7.70 8.12 6.80
N ARG A 200 8.52 8.80 6.00
CA ARG A 200 8.83 10.23 6.20
C ARG A 200 7.66 11.14 5.90
N ILE A 201 6.89 10.87 4.84
CA ILE A 201 5.65 11.59 4.54
C ILE A 201 4.69 11.47 5.74
N PHE A 202 4.58 10.27 6.30
CA PHE A 202 3.75 10.03 7.47
C PHE A 202 4.23 10.82 8.69
N ALA A 203 5.52 10.73 9.03
CA ALA A 203 6.12 11.45 10.14
C ALA A 203 5.96 12.99 10.00
N LYS A 204 6.23 13.55 8.82
CA LYS A 204 6.01 14.98 8.53
C LYS A 204 4.54 15.38 8.66
N GLY A 205 3.62 14.47 8.31
CA GLY A 205 2.18 14.65 8.52
C GLY A 205 1.85 14.78 10.02
N LEU A 206 2.40 13.89 10.85
CA LEU A 206 2.25 13.95 12.30
C LEU A 206 2.84 15.26 12.88
N LEU A 207 4.05 15.65 12.45
CA LEU A 207 4.69 16.91 12.90
C LEU A 207 3.82 18.13 12.62
N ARG A 208 3.26 18.25 11.40
CA ARG A 208 2.41 19.39 11.01
C ARG A 208 1.12 19.48 11.82
N LYS A 209 0.67 18.37 12.42
CA LYS A 209 -0.56 18.29 13.22
C LYS A 209 -0.33 18.25 14.73
N ASN A 210 0.91 18.04 15.19
CA ASN A 210 1.29 17.86 16.60
C ASN A 210 0.79 18.98 17.54
N HIS A 211 0.55 20.19 17.03
CA HIS A 211 0.12 21.35 17.81
C HIS A 211 -1.30 21.85 17.52
N THR A 212 -2.02 21.27 16.56
CA THR A 212 -3.25 21.89 16.01
C THR A 212 -4.51 21.06 16.15
N VAL A 213 -4.42 19.76 16.44
CA VAL A 213 -5.56 18.85 16.55
C VAL A 213 -5.31 17.79 17.61
N ASN A 214 -6.37 17.13 18.08
CA ASN A 214 -6.22 15.93 18.89
C ASN A 214 -5.47 14.85 18.08
N LEU A 215 -4.44 14.27 18.68
CA LEU A 215 -3.52 13.32 18.05
C LEU A 215 -4.25 12.06 17.58
N ASP A 216 -5.29 11.64 18.30
CA ASP A 216 -6.14 10.49 17.91
C ASP A 216 -6.89 10.74 16.60
N ASP A 217 -7.25 11.99 16.30
CA ASP A 217 -7.98 12.31 15.08
C ASP A 217 -7.07 12.25 13.85
N VAL A 218 -5.78 12.55 14.00
CA VAL A 218 -4.78 12.39 12.94
C VAL A 218 -4.59 10.92 12.58
N LEU A 219 -4.56 10.05 13.59
CA LEU A 219 -4.44 8.61 13.38
C LEU A 219 -5.70 8.02 12.75
N LYS A 220 -6.91 8.43 13.17
CA LYS A 220 -8.16 8.01 12.51
C LYS A 220 -8.18 8.40 11.03
N ASP A 221 -7.63 9.56 10.73
CA ASP A 221 -7.57 10.12 9.38
C ASP A 221 -6.66 9.31 8.45
N ALA A 222 -5.59 8.75 8.98
CA ALA A 222 -4.67 7.90 8.21
C ALA A 222 -5.01 6.41 8.28
N ASN A 223 -5.68 5.95 9.34
CA ASN A 223 -6.06 4.56 9.53
C ASN A 223 -6.96 4.10 8.38
N VAL A 224 -6.64 2.96 7.80
CA VAL A 224 -7.39 2.37 6.70
C VAL A 224 -8.27 1.24 7.21
N PHE A 225 -7.66 0.30 7.93
CA PHE A 225 -8.30 -0.89 8.50
C PHE A 225 -7.37 -1.55 9.51
N HIS A 226 -7.89 -2.56 10.21
CA HIS A 226 -7.12 -3.53 10.96
C HIS A 226 -6.96 -4.80 10.13
N LEU A 227 -5.78 -5.44 10.14
CA LEU A 227 -5.52 -6.61 9.29
C LEU A 227 -6.43 -7.81 9.58
N LYS A 228 -6.81 -8.03 10.84
CA LYS A 228 -7.87 -8.98 11.23
C LYS A 228 -9.20 -8.83 10.47
N ASN A 229 -9.46 -7.68 9.85
CA ASN A 229 -10.68 -7.50 9.07
C ASN A 229 -10.65 -8.28 7.73
N PHE A 230 -9.52 -8.92 7.39
CA PHE A 230 -9.37 -9.80 6.24
C PHE A 230 -9.55 -11.29 6.58
N ASN A 231 -10.16 -11.65 7.71
CA ASN A 231 -10.20 -13.05 8.18
C ASN A 231 -11.02 -14.03 7.31
N ASN A 232 -11.84 -13.55 6.38
CA ASN A 232 -12.70 -14.42 5.59
C ASN A 232 -12.03 -14.82 4.27
N MET A 233 -11.67 -16.10 4.13
CA MET A 233 -11.06 -16.63 2.91
C MET A 233 -12.01 -16.60 1.70
N GLU A 234 -13.33 -16.66 1.91
CA GLU A 234 -14.31 -16.53 0.81
C GLU A 234 -14.21 -15.15 0.14
N ASP A 235 -13.81 -14.12 0.90
CA ASP A 235 -13.59 -12.77 0.40
C ASP A 235 -12.30 -12.65 -0.43
N MET A 236 -11.55 -13.75 -0.65
CA MET A 236 -10.36 -13.82 -1.51
C MET A 236 -10.58 -14.67 -2.78
N ILE A 237 -11.78 -15.19 -2.98
CA ILE A 237 -12.14 -16.00 -4.15
C ILE A 237 -12.98 -15.15 -5.11
N ILE A 238 -12.68 -15.24 -6.41
CA ILE A 238 -13.50 -14.61 -7.45
C ILE A 238 -14.72 -15.50 -7.71
N PRO A 239 -15.94 -14.94 -7.71
CA PRO A 239 -17.13 -15.69 -8.09
C PRO A 239 -16.97 -16.32 -9.48
N GLU A 240 -17.43 -17.57 -9.66
CA GLU A 240 -17.20 -18.33 -10.90
C GLU A 240 -17.71 -17.59 -12.16
N HIS A 241 -18.84 -16.88 -12.07
CA HIS A 241 -19.36 -16.08 -13.20
C HIS A 241 -18.51 -14.86 -13.57
N LEU A 242 -17.58 -14.46 -12.71
CA LEU A 242 -16.64 -13.35 -12.90
C LEU A 242 -15.20 -13.81 -13.12
N LYS A 243 -14.93 -15.11 -13.10
CA LYS A 243 -13.57 -15.65 -13.19
C LYS A 243 -12.82 -15.19 -14.44
N ALA A 244 -13.52 -15.11 -15.57
CA ALA A 244 -12.96 -14.59 -16.82
C ALA A 244 -12.57 -13.09 -16.77
N LEU A 245 -12.90 -12.35 -15.70
CA LEU A 245 -12.35 -11.01 -15.48
C LEU A 245 -10.86 -11.02 -15.13
N GLU A 246 -10.31 -12.13 -14.64
CA GLU A 246 -8.87 -12.27 -14.37
C GLU A 246 -8.02 -11.92 -15.60
N GLU A 247 -8.38 -12.50 -16.75
CA GLU A 247 -7.70 -12.23 -18.02
C GLU A 247 -7.88 -10.79 -18.48
N LYS A 248 -9.08 -10.22 -18.28
CA LYS A 248 -9.37 -8.83 -18.64
C LYS A 248 -8.57 -7.85 -17.77
N VAL A 249 -8.41 -8.14 -16.50
CA VAL A 249 -7.61 -7.33 -15.56
C VAL A 249 -6.12 -7.47 -15.87
N LYS A 250 -5.63 -8.68 -16.13
CA LYS A 250 -4.24 -8.94 -16.51
C LYS A 250 -3.83 -8.15 -17.75
N ASN A 251 -4.71 -8.07 -18.74
CA ASN A 251 -4.48 -7.32 -19.98
C ASN A 251 -4.90 -5.84 -19.89
N GLN A 252 -5.39 -5.39 -18.74
CA GLN A 252 -5.97 -4.05 -18.54
C GLN A 252 -7.01 -3.67 -19.62
N ASN A 253 -7.89 -4.62 -19.92
CA ASN A 253 -8.91 -4.45 -20.95
C ASN A 253 -10.07 -3.57 -20.46
N PHE A 254 -10.74 -2.97 -21.44
CA PHE A 254 -12.01 -2.31 -21.21
C PHE A 254 -13.15 -3.35 -21.21
N ILE A 255 -14.02 -3.26 -20.20
CA ILE A 255 -15.20 -4.10 -20.05
C ILE A 255 -16.43 -3.24 -19.80
N GLU A 256 -17.61 -3.84 -19.92
CA GLU A 256 -18.85 -3.27 -19.41
C GLU A 256 -19.39 -4.14 -18.28
N ILE A 257 -19.80 -3.52 -17.17
CA ILE A 257 -20.40 -4.23 -16.03
C ILE A 257 -21.82 -3.73 -15.74
N LYS A 258 -22.72 -4.62 -15.33
CA LYS A 258 -23.93 -4.26 -14.59
C LYS A 258 -23.66 -4.39 -13.10
N TYR A 259 -23.95 -3.32 -12.36
CA TYR A 259 -23.64 -3.25 -10.93
C TYR A 259 -24.90 -3.00 -10.12
N ALA A 260 -25.18 -3.87 -9.16
CA ALA A 260 -26.29 -3.75 -8.22
C ALA A 260 -26.03 -2.60 -7.24
N GLY A 261 -26.46 -1.40 -7.63
CA GLY A 261 -26.39 -0.18 -6.84
C GLY A 261 -25.69 0.99 -7.54
N GLY A 262 -25.62 2.13 -6.83
CA GLY A 262 -25.04 3.37 -7.34
C GLY A 262 -25.99 4.18 -8.22
N SER A 263 -25.53 5.36 -8.65
CA SER A 263 -26.36 6.38 -9.35
C SER A 263 -26.84 6.00 -10.75
N HIS A 264 -26.28 4.94 -11.36
CA HIS A 264 -26.57 4.54 -12.74
C HIS A 264 -27.44 3.28 -12.84
N GLY A 265 -27.99 2.80 -11.72
CA GLY A 265 -28.88 1.65 -11.69
C GLY A 265 -28.26 0.37 -12.29
N LYS A 266 -29.10 -0.43 -12.95
CA LYS A 266 -28.74 -1.73 -13.56
C LYS A 266 -28.22 -1.64 -15.00
N ASN A 267 -27.90 -0.45 -15.49
CA ASN A 267 -27.33 -0.27 -16.83
C ASN A 267 -25.87 -0.69 -16.89
N PHE A 268 -25.42 -1.13 -18.07
CA PHE A 268 -24.02 -1.37 -18.33
C PHE A 268 -23.22 -0.07 -18.18
N ARG A 269 -22.08 -0.17 -17.50
CA ARG A 269 -21.12 0.92 -17.37
C ARG A 269 -19.76 0.46 -17.89
N PRO A 270 -19.13 1.22 -18.81
CA PRO A 270 -17.77 0.94 -19.22
C PRO A 270 -16.76 1.21 -18.11
N VAL A 271 -15.86 0.25 -17.93
CA VAL A 271 -14.80 0.28 -16.94
C VAL A 271 -13.50 -0.18 -17.61
N HIS A 272 -12.44 0.61 -17.48
CA HIS A 272 -11.08 0.12 -17.69
C HIS A 272 -10.72 -0.73 -16.46
N ALA A 273 -10.65 -2.05 -16.64
CA ALA A 273 -10.41 -2.99 -15.56
C ALA A 273 -8.91 -2.99 -15.21
N LEU A 274 -8.54 -2.66 -13.98
CA LEU A 274 -7.14 -2.46 -13.59
C LEU A 274 -6.64 -3.50 -12.59
N SER A 275 -7.45 -3.86 -11.61
CA SER A 275 -7.02 -4.77 -10.56
C SER A 275 -8.21 -5.46 -9.88
N LEU A 276 -8.01 -6.70 -9.48
CA LEU A 276 -8.85 -7.38 -8.50
C LEU A 276 -8.13 -7.29 -7.16
N LEU A 277 -8.75 -6.63 -6.18
CA LEU A 277 -8.17 -6.42 -4.85
C LEU A 277 -9.05 -7.10 -3.78
N PRO A 278 -8.45 -7.90 -2.87
CA PRO A 278 -9.13 -8.30 -1.66
C PRO A 278 -9.20 -7.08 -0.72
N LEU A 279 -10.37 -6.84 -0.15
CA LEU A 279 -10.60 -5.80 0.85
C LEU A 279 -11.45 -6.38 1.99
N PRO A 280 -11.42 -5.78 3.18
CA PRO A 280 -12.22 -6.27 4.32
C PRO A 280 -13.73 -6.39 4.08
N GLY A 281 -14.28 -5.67 3.10
CA GLY A 281 -15.70 -5.70 2.72
C GLY A 281 -16.05 -6.71 1.62
N GLY A 282 -15.05 -7.48 1.16
CA GLY A 282 -15.10 -8.39 0.01
C GLY A 282 -14.26 -7.90 -1.16
N ASN A 283 -13.93 -8.83 -2.06
CA ASN A 283 -13.20 -8.57 -3.30
C ASN A 283 -13.83 -7.44 -4.12
N VAL A 284 -12.98 -6.59 -4.69
CA VAL A 284 -13.38 -5.52 -5.60
C VAL A 284 -12.65 -5.62 -6.93
N LEU A 285 -13.36 -5.27 -8.00
CA LEU A 285 -12.75 -4.80 -9.24
C LEU A 285 -12.42 -3.31 -9.06
N TYR A 286 -11.13 -2.97 -9.02
CA TYR A 286 -10.65 -1.61 -9.13
C TYR A 286 -10.45 -1.24 -10.60
N GLY A 287 -10.97 -0.08 -11.01
CA GLY A 287 -10.90 0.35 -12.40
C GLY A 287 -11.34 1.79 -12.62
N LYS A 288 -11.05 2.33 -13.81
CA LYS A 288 -11.51 3.66 -14.21
C LYS A 288 -12.91 3.56 -14.82
N CYS A 289 -13.90 4.14 -14.16
CA CYS A 289 -15.25 4.23 -14.70
C CYS A 289 -15.29 5.31 -15.77
N LEU A 290 -15.56 4.93 -17.02
CA LEU A 290 -15.43 5.84 -18.16
C LEU A 290 -16.62 6.79 -18.30
N LEU A 291 -17.76 6.49 -17.66
CA LEU A 291 -18.90 7.40 -17.59
C LEU A 291 -18.62 8.61 -16.70
N SER A 292 -17.95 8.41 -15.57
CA SER A 292 -17.68 9.47 -14.60
C SER A 292 -16.25 9.99 -14.67
N ASP A 293 -15.40 9.38 -15.50
CA ASP A 293 -13.96 9.65 -15.60
C ASP A 293 -13.20 9.56 -14.26
N ILE A 294 -13.61 8.63 -13.39
CA ILE A 294 -13.08 8.50 -12.02
C ILE A 294 -12.72 7.04 -11.73
N TYR A 295 -11.60 6.84 -11.05
CA TYR A 295 -11.18 5.55 -10.50
C TYR A 295 -12.09 5.11 -9.34
N LYS A 296 -12.60 3.89 -9.40
CA LYS A 296 -13.59 3.36 -8.45
C LYS A 296 -13.32 1.89 -8.14
N SER A 297 -13.75 1.47 -6.95
CA SER A 297 -13.80 0.07 -6.55
C SER A 297 -15.23 -0.44 -6.66
N PHE A 298 -15.42 -1.55 -7.39
CA PHE A 298 -16.70 -2.21 -7.58
C PHE A 298 -16.69 -3.56 -6.85
N LEU A 299 -17.51 -3.72 -5.82
CA LEU A 299 -17.62 -5.01 -5.11
C LEU A 299 -18.04 -6.12 -6.07
N LEU A 300 -17.26 -7.20 -6.15
CA LEU A 300 -17.52 -8.30 -7.08
C LEU A 300 -18.89 -8.93 -6.86
N LYS A 301 -19.30 -9.11 -5.59
CA LYS A 301 -20.64 -9.61 -5.23
C LYS A 301 -21.80 -8.74 -5.71
N LYS A 302 -21.54 -7.50 -6.13
CA LYS A 302 -22.54 -6.59 -6.71
C LYS A 302 -22.48 -6.53 -8.23
N ILE A 303 -21.50 -7.16 -8.88
CA ILE A 303 -21.45 -7.28 -10.34
C ILE A 303 -22.35 -8.45 -10.75
N THR A 304 -23.49 -8.13 -11.34
CA THR A 304 -24.50 -9.13 -11.70
C THR A 304 -24.26 -9.71 -13.09
N GLU A 305 -23.73 -8.90 -14.01
CA GLU A 305 -23.40 -9.28 -15.39
C GLU A 305 -22.19 -8.46 -15.85
N TRP A 306 -21.41 -9.00 -16.78
CA TRP A 306 -20.35 -8.28 -17.46
C TRP A 306 -20.22 -8.76 -18.92
N ARG A 307 -19.57 -7.96 -19.75
CA ARG A 307 -19.21 -8.29 -21.13
C ARG A 307 -17.97 -7.51 -21.57
N ASP A 308 -17.34 -7.94 -22.66
CA ASP A 308 -16.33 -7.14 -23.32
C ASP A 308 -16.91 -5.81 -23.80
N ALA A 309 -16.13 -4.73 -23.69
CA ALA A 309 -16.58 -3.41 -24.14
C ALA A 309 -16.74 -3.41 -25.67
N SER A 310 -17.88 -2.92 -26.14
CA SER A 310 -18.13 -2.79 -27.58
C SER A 310 -17.33 -1.63 -28.20
N ASN A 311 -17.05 -1.73 -29.50
CA ASN A 311 -16.41 -0.64 -30.26
C ASN A 311 -17.22 0.67 -30.18
N GLU A 312 -18.54 0.60 -30.12
CA GLU A 312 -19.42 1.76 -29.97
C GLU A 312 -19.15 2.53 -28.66
N VAL A 313 -18.74 1.82 -27.61
CA VAL A 313 -18.43 2.39 -26.31
C VAL A 313 -16.98 2.90 -26.25
N LEU A 314 -16.05 2.22 -26.92
CA LEU A 314 -14.62 2.58 -26.91
C LEU A 314 -14.29 3.77 -27.81
N LEU A 315 -14.90 3.85 -29.00
CA LEU A 315 -14.60 4.88 -29.99
C LEU A 315 -14.80 6.33 -29.48
N PRO A 316 -15.87 6.67 -28.74
CA PRO A 316 -16.04 8.03 -28.20
C PRO A 316 -15.04 8.38 -27.09
N ILE A 317 -14.48 7.38 -26.41
CA ILE A 317 -13.57 7.56 -25.27
C ILE A 317 -12.15 7.75 -25.77
N LEU A 318 -11.71 6.95 -26.74
CA LEU A 318 -10.40 7.08 -27.39
C LEU A 318 -10.27 8.41 -28.14
N LYS A 319 -11.35 8.91 -28.75
CA LYS A 319 -11.37 10.22 -29.41
C LYS A 319 -11.21 11.42 -28.46
N LYS A 320 -11.40 11.24 -27.15
CA LYS A 320 -11.20 12.30 -26.14
C LYS A 320 -9.76 12.36 -25.60
N THR A 321 -8.93 11.35 -25.85
CA THR A 321 -7.55 11.30 -25.37
C THR A 321 -6.52 11.79 -26.38
N ASP A 322 -6.93 11.99 -27.65
CA ASP A 322 -6.09 12.47 -28.76
C ASP A 322 -6.19 13.99 -29.00
N GLY A 323 -6.76 14.76 -28.07
CA GLY A 323 -6.88 16.22 -28.13
C GLY A 323 -6.56 16.87 -26.80
#